data_AF-A0A8D8XJU4-F1
#
_entry.id   AF-A0A8D8XJU4-F1
#
_cell.length_a   1.000
_cell.length_b   1.000
_cell.length_c   1.000
_cell.angle_alpha   90.00
_cell.angle_beta   90.00
_cell.angle_gamma   90.00
#
_symmetry.space_group_name_H-M   'P 1'
#
loop_
_entity.id
_entity.type
_entity.pdbx_description
1 polymer ?
#
loop_
_entity_poly.entity_id
_entity_poly.type
_entity_poly.pdbx_seq_one_letter_code
_entity_poly.pdbx_strand_id
1 'polypeptide(L)'
;RELRTRLVDTPSKPQGSQEHPAKSCAQLARDYPDYLSGDYWVDPNGGDVKDAILVSCNMTTGTTCIKPDPPQSPIISHVSLSGTTGEPMWLSKLSKSFKLQYKIDHSQVSNLQSLSSTATQTIIYKCQ
;
A
#
# COMPACT_ATOMS: atom_id res chain seq x y z
N ARG A 1 34.48 38.16 10.88
CA ARG A 1 33.09 38.10 10.40
C ARG A 1 32.99 36.87 9.51
N GLU A 2 32.80 35.71 10.14
CA GLU A 2 32.82 34.41 9.44
C GLU A 2 31.54 34.27 8.62
N LEU A 3 31.70 34.08 7.31
CA LEU A 3 30.61 33.75 6.40
C LEU A 3 30.22 32.30 6.70
N ARG A 4 29.19 32.14 7.52
CA ARG A 4 28.52 30.87 7.77
C ARG A 4 27.78 30.50 6.48
N THR A 5 28.44 29.80 5.58
CA THR A 5 27.82 29.22 4.39
C THR A 5 26.73 28.28 4.89
N ARG A 6 25.45 28.69 4.76
CA ARG A 6 24.34 27.76 4.93
C ARG A 6 24.47 26.76 3.78
N LEU A 7 25.01 25.58 4.06
CA LEU A 7 24.78 24.41 3.22
C LEU A 7 23.27 24.23 3.22
N VAL A 8 22.61 24.75 2.18
CA VAL A 8 21.26 24.34 1.85
C VAL A 8 21.45 22.89 1.44
N ASP A 9 21.15 21.96 2.34
CA ASP A 9 21.04 20.55 2.01
C ASP A 9 20.02 20.49 0.88
N THR A 10 20.49 20.34 -0.35
CA THR A 10 19.62 20.10 -1.49
C THR A 10 18.88 18.81 -1.16
N PRO A 11 17.53 18.83 -1.09
CA PRO A 11 16.77 17.62 -0.82
C PRO A 11 17.23 16.55 -1.79
N SER A 12 17.79 15.48 -1.24
CA SER A 12 18.15 14.29 -2.01
C SER A 12 16.91 13.87 -2.82
N LYS A 13 17.11 13.58 -4.10
CA LYS A 13 16.00 13.24 -4.98
C LYS A 13 15.30 11.98 -4.44
N PRO A 14 13.96 11.96 -4.43
CA PRO A 14 13.19 10.82 -3.93
C PRO A 14 13.44 9.59 -4.83
N GLN A 15 14.30 8.69 -4.38
CA GLN A 15 14.80 7.55 -5.16
C GLN A 15 14.16 6.21 -4.76
N GLY A 16 13.17 6.23 -3.86
CA GLY A 16 12.44 5.04 -3.44
C GLY A 16 13.16 4.18 -2.40
N SER A 17 14.20 4.72 -1.74
CA SER A 17 14.82 4.11 -0.56
C SER A 17 14.07 4.51 0.72
N GLN A 18 14.32 3.84 1.84
CA GLN A 18 13.65 4.17 3.10
C GLN A 18 14.00 5.59 3.59
N GLU A 19 15.23 6.03 3.33
CA GLU A 19 15.73 7.36 3.69
C GLU A 19 15.22 8.45 2.74
N HIS A 20 14.94 8.07 1.49
CA HIS A 20 14.50 8.97 0.42
C HIS A 20 13.32 8.37 -0.35
N PRO A 21 12.16 8.21 0.32
CA PRO A 21 11.01 7.53 -0.26
C PRO A 21 10.43 8.36 -1.42
N ALA A 22 9.87 7.67 -2.40
CA ALA A 22 9.18 8.32 -3.51
C ALA A 22 7.75 8.72 -3.16
N LYS A 23 7.17 9.72 -3.82
CA LYS A 23 5.75 10.07 -3.60
C LYS A 23 4.80 8.95 -4.03
N SER A 24 5.13 8.23 -5.09
CA SER A 24 4.40 7.08 -5.61
C SER A 24 5.28 6.31 -6.59
N CYS A 25 4.89 5.08 -6.95
CA CYS A 25 5.58 4.33 -8.00
C CYS A 25 5.49 5.03 -9.37
N ALA A 26 4.41 5.77 -9.64
CA ALA A 26 4.26 6.55 -10.86
C ALA A 26 5.27 7.71 -10.94
N GLN A 27 5.55 8.36 -9.81
CA GLN A 27 6.63 9.37 -9.74
C GLN A 27 7.98 8.70 -9.99
N LEU A 28 8.24 7.61 -9.28
CA LEU A 28 9.52 6.89 -9.34
C LEU A 28 9.83 6.37 -10.74
N ALA A 29 8.86 5.75 -11.42
CA ALA A 29 9.00 5.26 -12.79
C ALA A 29 9.24 6.38 -13.81
N ARG A 30 8.67 7.58 -13.59
CA ARG A 30 8.89 8.73 -14.47
C ARG A 30 10.29 9.32 -14.31
N ASP A 31 10.75 9.44 -13.07
CA ASP A 31 12.01 10.11 -12.74
C ASP A 31 13.22 9.17 -12.92
N TYR A 32 13.01 7.86 -12.83
CA TYR A 32 14.03 6.82 -12.97
C TYR A 32 13.57 5.74 -13.96
N PRO A 33 13.58 6.02 -15.28
CA PRO A 33 13.04 5.11 -16.31
C PRO A 33 13.75 3.75 -16.38
N ASP A 34 14.99 3.67 -15.90
CA ASP A 34 15.79 2.43 -15.89
C ASP A 34 15.51 1.54 -14.68
N TYR A 35 14.67 1.98 -13.73
CA TYR A 35 14.31 1.17 -12.56
C TYR A 35 13.40 0.01 -12.98
N LEU A 36 13.64 -1.15 -12.37
CA LEU A 36 12.85 -2.36 -12.59
C LEU A 36 11.67 -2.43 -11.63
N SER A 37 10.63 -3.16 -12.01
CA SER A 37 9.55 -3.50 -11.09
C SER A 37 10.08 -4.26 -9.88
N GLY A 38 9.60 -3.91 -8.69
CA GLY A 38 10.16 -4.41 -7.44
C GLY A 38 9.54 -3.76 -6.21
N ASP A 39 10.11 -4.00 -5.04
CA ASP A 39 9.66 -3.37 -3.79
C ASP A 39 10.44 -2.08 -3.53
N TYR A 40 9.73 -0.99 -3.21
CA TYR A 40 10.28 0.35 -2.99
C TYR A 40 9.57 1.04 -1.83
N TRP A 41 10.22 2.02 -1.23
CA TRP A 41 9.61 2.86 -0.19
C TRP A 41 8.95 4.08 -0.82
N VAL A 42 7.69 4.30 -0.45
CA VAL A 42 6.95 5.49 -0.86
C VAL A 42 6.36 6.22 0.34
N ASP A 43 6.32 7.54 0.26
CA ASP A 43 5.67 8.43 1.21
C ASP A 43 4.68 9.36 0.46
N PRO A 44 3.47 8.86 0.17
CA PRO A 44 2.40 9.65 -0.44
C PRO A 44 2.10 10.96 0.29
N ASN A 45 2.11 10.95 1.63
CA ASN A 45 1.76 12.13 2.43
C ASN A 45 2.89 13.19 2.43
N GLY A 46 4.16 12.80 2.28
CA GLY A 46 5.34 13.69 2.18
C GLY A 46 5.73 14.39 3.47
N GLY A 47 5.36 13.82 4.61
CA GLY A 47 5.65 14.32 5.94
C GLY A 47 6.93 13.73 6.50
N ASP A 48 6.81 12.97 7.59
CA ASP A 48 7.95 12.30 8.21
C ASP A 48 8.26 11.00 7.47
N VAL A 49 9.42 10.93 6.82
CA VAL A 49 9.87 9.73 6.07
C VAL A 49 9.83 8.43 6.88
N LYS A 50 9.78 8.49 8.22
CA LYS A 50 9.61 7.32 9.08
C LYS A 50 8.25 6.63 8.94
N ASP A 51 7.22 7.31 8.44
CA ASP A 51 5.91 6.74 8.16
C ASP A 51 5.74 6.28 6.70
N ALA A 52 6.83 6.31 5.93
CA ALA A 52 6.87 5.77 4.59
C ALA A 52 6.52 4.27 4.60
N ILE A 53 5.94 3.81 3.50
CA ILE A 53 5.43 2.46 3.34
C ILE A 53 6.22 1.70 2.29
N LEU A 54 6.48 0.42 2.57
CA LEU A 54 7.02 -0.50 1.57
C LEU A 54 5.89 -0.98 0.65
N VAL A 55 6.05 -0.74 -0.65
CA VAL A 55 5.08 -1.11 -1.69
C VAL A 55 5.76 -1.88 -2.80
N SER A 56 4.97 -2.60 -3.58
CA SER A 56 5.45 -3.19 -4.83
C SER A 56 5.12 -2.24 -5.99
N CYS A 57 6.14 -1.77 -6.69
CA CYS A 57 6.01 -0.93 -7.87
C CYS A 57 6.05 -1.78 -9.15
N ASN A 58 5.06 -1.59 -10.00
CA ASN A 58 5.18 -1.96 -11.41
C ASN A 58 5.71 -0.74 -12.18
N MET A 59 6.99 -0.73 -12.56
CA MET A 59 7.61 0.42 -13.22
C MET A 59 7.12 0.60 -14.67
N THR A 60 6.65 -0.47 -15.31
CA THR A 60 6.08 -0.39 -16.66
C THR A 60 4.74 0.36 -16.67
N THR A 61 3.92 0.16 -15.64
CA THR A 61 2.59 0.81 -15.54
C THR A 61 2.55 2.00 -14.58
N GLY A 62 3.58 2.18 -13.75
CA GLY A 62 3.62 3.16 -12.65
C GLY A 62 2.72 2.79 -11.47
N THR A 63 2.19 1.56 -11.40
CA THR A 63 1.22 1.17 -10.37
C THR A 63 1.89 0.96 -9.02
N THR A 64 1.29 1.55 -7.97
CA THR A 64 1.66 1.34 -6.56
C THR A 64 0.78 0.26 -5.94
N CYS A 65 1.36 -0.90 -5.60
CA CYS A 65 0.63 -2.02 -5.01
C CYS A 65 0.97 -2.21 -3.53
N ILE A 66 -0.03 -2.14 -2.66
CA ILE A 66 0.10 -2.43 -1.23
C ILE A 66 -0.30 -3.89 -1.00
N LYS A 67 0.58 -4.67 -0.35
CA LYS A 67 0.32 -6.09 -0.07
C LYS A 67 -0.59 -6.22 1.17
N PRO A 68 -1.62 -7.08 1.13
CA PRO A 68 -2.40 -7.38 2.33
C PRO A 68 -1.55 -8.14 3.35
N ASP A 69 -1.84 -7.92 4.63
CA ASP A 69 -1.19 -8.64 5.73
C ASP A 69 -2.23 -9.03 6.79
N PRO A 70 -2.49 -10.35 6.99
CA PRO A 70 -1.87 -11.48 6.30
C PRO A 70 -2.32 -11.59 4.82
N PRO A 71 -1.52 -12.23 3.95
CA PRO A 71 -1.83 -12.35 2.53
C PRO A 71 -3.01 -13.31 2.24
N GLN A 72 -3.37 -14.15 3.21
CA GLN A 72 -4.45 -15.12 3.10
C GLN A 72 -5.23 -15.17 4.41
N SER A 73 -6.55 -15.40 4.32
CA SER A 73 -7.36 -15.65 5.50
C SER A 73 -7.14 -17.06 6.04
N PRO A 74 -7.44 -17.32 7.32
CA PRO A 74 -7.67 -18.67 7.80
C PRO A 74 -8.78 -19.37 7.01
N ILE A 75 -8.83 -20.70 7.07
CA ILE A 75 -9.97 -21.48 6.58
C ILE A 75 -11.15 -21.23 7.53
N ILE A 76 -12.29 -20.84 6.96
CA ILE A 76 -13.51 -20.53 7.73
C ILE A 76 -14.51 -21.65 7.49
N SER A 77 -14.75 -22.45 8.52
CA SER A 77 -15.84 -23.44 8.53
C SER A 77 -17.05 -22.86 9.24
N HIS A 78 -18.17 -22.73 8.53
CA HIS A 78 -19.43 -22.28 9.09
C HIS A 78 -20.54 -23.29 8.79
N VAL A 79 -21.26 -23.72 9.83
CA VAL A 79 -22.46 -24.55 9.71
C VAL A 79 -23.64 -23.65 10.06
N SER A 80 -24.56 -23.44 9.10
CA SER A 80 -25.80 -22.71 9.37
C SER A 80 -26.69 -23.58 10.25
N LEU A 81 -26.84 -23.21 11.53
CA LEU A 81 -27.73 -23.88 12.48
C LEU A 81 -29.19 -23.46 12.30
N SER A 82 -29.42 -22.33 11.62
CA SER A 82 -30.75 -21.85 11.24
C SER A 82 -31.09 -22.42 9.88
N GLY A 83 -32.24 -23.11 9.78
CA GLY A 83 -32.80 -23.62 8.51
C GLY A 83 -33.21 -22.54 7.50
N THR A 84 -32.77 -21.30 7.69
CA THR A 84 -32.82 -20.21 6.72
C THR A 84 -31.73 -20.41 5.66
N THR A 85 -31.91 -21.42 4.82
CA THR A 85 -31.17 -21.59 3.58
C THR A 85 -31.52 -20.43 2.65
N GLY A 86 -30.72 -19.36 2.63
CA GLY A 86 -30.87 -18.34 1.58
C GLY A 86 -30.40 -16.92 1.86
N GLU A 87 -30.18 -16.49 3.11
CA GLU A 87 -29.77 -15.11 3.36
C GLU A 87 -28.24 -14.91 3.28
N PRO A 88 -27.76 -13.92 2.48
CA PRO A 88 -26.34 -13.60 2.44
C PRO A 88 -25.88 -13.03 3.78
N MET A 89 -24.76 -13.57 4.29
CA MET A 89 -24.16 -13.11 5.53
C MET A 89 -22.81 -12.46 5.31
N TRP A 90 -22.54 -11.39 6.07
CA TRP A 90 -21.21 -10.77 6.10
C TRP A 90 -20.22 -11.70 6.79
N LEU A 91 -19.07 -11.96 6.13
CA LEU A 91 -18.00 -12.78 6.69
C LEU A 91 -17.52 -12.26 8.05
N SER A 92 -17.50 -10.94 8.24
CA SER A 92 -17.13 -10.27 9.50
C SER A 92 -18.04 -10.59 10.69
N LYS A 93 -19.26 -11.08 10.44
CA LYS A 93 -20.22 -11.47 11.49
C LYS A 93 -20.02 -12.91 11.97
N LEU A 94 -19.18 -13.69 11.31
CA LEU A 94 -18.86 -15.05 11.75
C LEU A 94 -18.01 -15.03 13.03
N SER A 95 -18.22 -16.02 13.90
CA SER A 95 -17.47 -16.16 15.15
C SER A 95 -15.97 -16.38 14.95
N LYS A 96 -15.58 -16.96 13.81
CA LYS A 96 -14.18 -17.08 13.34
C LYS A 96 -13.95 -16.22 12.09
N SER A 97 -14.40 -14.97 12.14
CA SER A 97 -14.28 -14.05 11.02
C SER A 97 -12.84 -13.57 10.82
N PHE A 98 -12.60 -13.06 9.61
CA PHE A 98 -11.36 -12.41 9.23
C PHE A 98 -11.67 -11.00 8.72
N LYS A 99 -10.79 -10.06 9.01
CA LYS A 99 -10.79 -8.73 8.39
C LYS A 99 -9.57 -8.63 7.49
N LEU A 100 -9.83 -8.34 6.22
CA LEU A 100 -8.78 -7.96 5.29
C LEU A 100 -8.09 -6.71 5.82
N GLN A 101 -6.77 -6.79 5.95
CA GLN A 101 -5.95 -5.74 6.55
C GLN A 101 -4.75 -5.45 5.65
N TYR A 102 -4.31 -4.20 5.71
CA TYR A 102 -3.12 -3.69 5.04
C TYR A 102 -2.31 -2.94 6.10
N LYS A 103 -0.99 -3.14 6.14
CA LYS A 103 -0.08 -2.42 7.05
C LYS A 103 0.20 -1.01 6.50
N ILE A 104 -0.80 -0.15 6.56
CA ILE A 104 -0.74 1.22 6.06
C ILE A 104 -1.69 2.11 6.85
N ASP A 105 -1.23 3.30 7.21
CA ASP A 105 -2.06 4.29 7.89
C ASP A 105 -3.03 4.99 6.94
N HIS A 106 -4.14 5.46 7.49
CA HIS A 106 -5.21 6.13 6.74
C HIS A 106 -4.70 7.36 5.95
N SER A 107 -3.75 8.12 6.53
CA SER A 107 -3.13 9.27 5.87
C SER A 107 -2.43 8.86 4.58
N GLN A 108 -1.66 7.77 4.61
CA GLN A 108 -0.92 7.28 3.46
C GLN A 108 -1.85 6.75 2.36
N VAL A 109 -2.90 5.98 2.72
CA VAL A 109 -3.90 5.52 1.74
C VAL A 109 -4.62 6.70 1.08
N SER A 110 -5.06 7.69 1.86
CA SER A 110 -5.83 8.83 1.35
C SER A 110 -5.02 9.68 0.38
N ASN A 111 -3.73 9.88 0.67
CA ASN A 111 -2.82 10.59 -0.24
C ASN A 111 -2.52 9.75 -1.48
N LEU A 112 -2.32 8.43 -1.34
CA LEU A 112 -2.13 7.56 -2.50
C LEU A 112 -3.36 7.56 -3.43
N GLN A 113 -4.57 7.58 -2.87
CA GLN A 113 -5.82 7.74 -3.62
C GLN A 113 -5.87 9.09 -4.36
N SER A 114 -5.44 10.17 -3.71
CA SER A 114 -5.40 11.51 -4.31
C SER A 114 -4.37 11.62 -5.45
N LEU A 115 -3.31 10.82 -5.40
CA LEU A 115 -2.26 10.72 -6.42
C LEU A 115 -2.59 9.73 -7.56
N SER A 116 -3.71 9.00 -7.47
CA SER A 116 -4.06 7.92 -8.39
C SER A 116 -5.36 8.23 -9.14
N SER A 117 -5.42 7.92 -10.43
CA SER A 117 -6.65 8.04 -11.22
C SER A 117 -7.58 6.82 -11.08
N THR A 118 -7.02 5.66 -10.76
CA THR A 118 -7.75 4.39 -10.65
C THR A 118 -7.13 3.52 -9.54
N ALA A 119 -7.92 2.58 -9.02
CA ALA A 119 -7.47 1.55 -8.09
C ALA A 119 -8.13 0.22 -8.44
N THR A 120 -7.38 -0.88 -8.31
CA THR A 120 -7.89 -2.23 -8.56
C THR A 120 -7.43 -3.17 -7.45
N GLN A 121 -8.24 -4.18 -7.16
CA GLN A 121 -7.95 -5.20 -6.15
C GLN A 121 -8.50 -6.54 -6.62
N THR A 122 -7.72 -7.61 -6.46
CA THR A 122 -8.16 -8.99 -6.75
C THR A 122 -8.35 -9.76 -5.45
N ILE A 123 -9.52 -10.40 -5.27
CA ILE A 123 -9.85 -11.25 -4.12
C ILE A 123 -10.22 -12.64 -4.64
N ILE A 124 -9.60 -13.67 -4.08
CA ILE A 124 -9.84 -15.07 -4.48
C ILE A 124 -10.60 -15.78 -3.36
N TYR A 125 -11.81 -16.25 -3.66
CA TYR A 125 -12.63 -17.08 -2.76
C TYR A 125 -12.45 -18.56 -3.11
N LYS A 126 -11.96 -19.36 -2.15
CA LYS A 126 -11.82 -20.82 -2.28
C LYS A 126 -12.89 -21.50 -1.42
N CYS A 127 -13.67 -22.38 -2.02
CA CYS A 127 -14.69 -23.18 -1.34
C CYS A 127 -14.36 -24.68 -1.42
N GLN A 128 -14.83 -25.43 -0.43
CA GLN A 128 -14.78 -26.89 -0.34
C GLN A 128 -16.12 -27.40 0.19
#